data_AF-A0A6M3LDT1-F1
#
_entry.id   AF-A0A6M3LDT1-F1
#
_cell.length_a   1.000
_cell.length_b   1.000
_cell.length_c   1.000
_cell.angle_alpha   90.00
_cell.angle_beta   90.00
_cell.angle_gamma   90.00
#
_symmetry.space_group_name_H-M   'P 1'
#
loop_
_entity.id
_entity.type
_entity.pdbx_description
1 polymer ?
#
loop_
_entity_poly.entity_id
_entity_poly.type
_entity_poly.pdbx_seq_one_letter_code
_entity_poly.pdbx_strand_id
1 'polypeptide(L)' 'MNERRRVWQEAHGAIPKGWLVHSLNGNRGDVRLENLAAIPRKPVHQGQVTAPYVERIRKLEKELKLKGDKLNGTK' A
#
# COMPACT_ATOMS: atom_id res chain seq x y z
N MET A 1 5.98 -9.41 -15.31
CA MET A 1 6.42 -8.10 -14.76
C MET A 1 5.63 -7.85 -13.48
N ASN A 2 6.22 -7.36 -12.39
CA ASN A 2 5.50 -7.14 -11.12
C ASN A 2 4.56 -5.94 -11.28
N GLU A 3 3.24 -6.18 -11.25
CA GLU A 3 2.20 -5.17 -11.48
C GLU A 3 2.35 -3.92 -10.60
N ARG A 4 2.70 -4.10 -9.32
CA ARG A 4 2.96 -2.98 -8.40
C ARG A 4 4.11 -2.09 -8.85
N ARG A 5 5.16 -2.68 -9.44
CA ARG A 5 6.26 -1.89 -10.02
C ARG A 5 5.78 -1.10 -11.23
N ARG A 6 4.97 -1.72 -12.09
CA ARG A 6 4.41 -1.04 -13.27
C ARG A 6 3.55 0.17 -12.85
N VAL A 7 2.54 -0.04 -12.01
CA VAL A 7 1.64 1.03 -11.53
C VAL A 7 2.42 2.16 -10.85
N TRP A 8 3.39 1.82 -9.99
CA TRP A 8 4.20 2.84 -9.33
C TRP A 8 5.06 3.63 -10.33
N GLN A 9 5.68 2.95 -11.32
CA GLN A 9 6.53 3.60 -12.32
C GLN A 9 5.75 4.46 -13.31
N GLU A 10 4.53 4.07 -13.67
CA GLU A 10 3.65 4.88 -14.52
C GLU A 10 3.32 6.23 -13.87
N ALA A 11 3.21 6.28 -12.54
CA ALA A 11 2.92 7.51 -11.80
C ALA A 11 4.15 8.33 -11.39
N HIS A 12 5.27 7.67 -11.05
CA HIS A 12 6.45 8.33 -10.44
C HIS A 12 7.73 8.26 -11.28
N GLY A 13 7.74 7.49 -12.37
CA GLY A 13 8.92 7.25 -13.20
C GLY A 13 9.80 6.10 -12.70
N ALA A 14 11.10 6.15 -12.99
CA ALA A 14 12.00 5.03 -12.73
C ALA A 14 12.19 4.75 -11.23
N ILE A 15 12.08 3.47 -10.82
CA ILE A 15 12.41 3.05 -9.45
C ILE A 15 13.94 3.11 -9.27
N PRO A 16 14.46 3.79 -8.23
CA PRO A 16 15.89 3.87 -7.97
C PRO A 16 16.55 2.49 -7.86
N LYS A 17 17.82 2.40 -8.28
CA LYS A 17 18.60 1.15 -8.19
C LYS A 17 18.68 0.69 -6.74
N GLY A 18 18.36 -0.58 -6.49
CA GLY A 18 18.36 -1.16 -5.14
C GLY A 18 17.09 -0.87 -4.32
N TRP A 19 16.06 -0.26 -4.91
CA TRP A 19 14.76 -0.04 -4.26
C TRP A 19 13.71 -1.04 -4.75
N LEU A 20 12.71 -1.26 -3.90
CA LEU A 20 11.59 -2.16 -4.14
C LEU A 20 10.28 -1.42 -3.89
N VAL A 21 9.23 -1.81 -4.61
CA VAL A 21 7.87 -1.32 -4.36
C VAL A 21 7.17 -2.29 -3.42
N HIS A 22 6.64 -1.78 -2.31
CA HIS A 22 5.95 -2.55 -1.27
C HIS A 22 4.52 -2.06 -1.08
N SER A 23 3.64 -2.97 -0.63
CA SER A 23 2.24 -2.66 -0.30
C SER A 23 2.13 -2.26 1.17
N LEU A 24 1.65 -1.06 1.47
CA LEU A 24 1.62 -0.49 2.82
C LEU A 24 0.66 -1.24 3.76
N ASN A 25 -0.49 -1.67 3.26
CA ASN A 25 -1.45 -2.48 4.01
C ASN A 25 -1.07 -3.97 4.13
N GLY A 26 0.08 -4.37 3.59
CA GLY A 26 0.56 -5.76 3.57
C GLY A 26 -0.19 -6.69 2.62
N ASN A 27 -1.20 -6.20 1.88
CA ASN A 27 -1.88 -6.97 0.84
C ASN A 27 -1.14 -6.83 -0.49
N ARG A 28 -0.53 -7.92 -0.96
CA ARG A 28 0.27 -7.91 -2.20
C ARG A 28 -0.57 -7.75 -3.47
N GLY A 29 -1.88 -8.03 -3.40
CA GLY A 29 -2.81 -7.89 -4.53
C GLY A 29 -3.47 -6.51 -4.60
N ASP A 30 -3.32 -5.67 -3.58
CA ASP A 30 -3.81 -4.30 -3.61
C ASP A 30 -2.74 -3.39 -4.23
N VAL A 31 -2.95 -3.09 -5.51
CA VAL A 31 -2.02 -2.33 -6.36
C VAL A 31 -2.42 -0.86 -6.53
N ARG A 32 -3.40 -0.37 -5.76
CA ARG A 32 -3.78 1.05 -5.75
C ARG A 32 -2.58 1.92 -5.41
N LEU A 33 -2.40 3.03 -6.12
CA LEU A 33 -1.19 3.86 -6.02
C LEU A 33 -0.95 4.35 -4.59
N GLU A 34 -2.00 4.75 -3.88
CA GLU A 34 -1.97 5.18 -2.49
C GLU A 34 -1.54 4.09 -1.49
N ASN A 35 -1.59 2.81 -1.89
CA ASN A 35 -1.13 1.67 -1.10
C ASN A 35 0.31 1.25 -1.44
N LEU A 36 0.98 1.92 -2.38
CA LEU A 36 2.32 1.55 -2.83
C LEU A 36 3.38 2.55 -2.37
N ALA A 37 4.51 2.03 -1.90
CA ALA A 37 5.69 2.85 -1.58
C ALA A 37 6.97 2.22 -2.14
N ALA A 38 7.85 3.03 -2.71
CA ALA A 38 9.21 2.61 -3.03
C ALA A 38 10.10 2.75 -1.79
N ILE A 39 10.79 1.68 -1.41
CA ILE A 39 11.65 1.63 -0.22
C ILE A 39 13.03 1.03 -0.56
N PRO A 40 14.11 1.44 0.12
CA PRO A 40 15.43 0.81 -0.01
C PRO A 40 15.41 -0.67 0.37
N ARG A 41 16.12 -1.53 -0.39
CA ARG A 41 16.22 -2.97 -0.10
C ARG A 41 17.13 -3.30 1.09
N LYS A 42 18.06 -2.41 1.44
CA LYS A 42 19.05 -2.56 2.53
C LYS A 42 19.21 -1.22 3.27
N PRO A 43 19.56 -1.21 4.57
CA PRO A 43 19.68 -2.35 5.50
C PRO A 43 18.33 -2.79 6.10
N VAL A 44 17.25 -2.09 5.78
CA VAL A 44 15.99 -2.22 6.51
C VAL A 44 15.28 -3.53 6.18
N HIS A 45 14.85 -4.27 7.20
CA HIS A 45 13.89 -5.35 7.01
C HIS A 45 12.60 -4.73 6.44
N GLN A 46 12.26 -5.08 5.19
CA GLN A 46 11.12 -4.48 4.47
C GLN A 46 9.83 -4.49 5.29
N GLY A 47 9.59 -5.58 6.02
CA GLY A 47 8.44 -5.72 6.92
C GLY A 47 8.45 -4.74 8.09
N GLN A 48 9.61 -4.30 8.59
CA GLN A 48 9.71 -3.29 9.65
C GLN A 48 9.36 -1.88 9.16
N VAL A 49 9.68 -1.55 7.90
CA VAL A 49 9.31 -0.24 7.33
C VAL A 49 7.80 -0.09 7.26
N THR A 50 7.12 -1.15 6.81
CA THR A 50 5.67 -1.10 6.59
C THR A 50 4.84 -1.56 7.77
N ALA A 51 5.41 -2.33 8.72
CA ALA A 51 4.71 -2.85 9.90
C ALA A 51 3.86 -1.80 10.66
N PRO A 52 4.36 -0.58 10.94
CA PRO A 52 3.57 0.44 11.63
C PRO A 52 2.31 0.87 10.86
N TYR A 53 2.31 0.72 9.54
CA TYR A 53 1.21 1.12 8.66
C TYR A 53 0.22 -0.01 8.40
N VAL A 54 0.66 -1.27 8.44
CA VAL A 54 -0.18 -2.43 8.07
C VAL A 54 -1.45 -2.50 8.93
N GLU A 55 -1.31 -2.58 10.26
CA GLU A 55 -2.44 -2.73 11.17
C GLU A 55 -3.33 -1.50 11.17
N ARG A 56 -2.71 -0.31 11.18
CA ARG A 56 -3.41 0.97 11.17
C ARG A 56 -4.24 1.15 9.90
N ILE A 57 -3.67 0.90 8.72
CA ILE A 57 -4.37 1.05 7.44
C ILE A 57 -5.53 0.06 7.36
N ARG A 58 -5.31 -1.22 7.68
CA ARG A 58 -6.40 -2.22 7.68
C ARG A 58 -7.55 -1.84 8.60
N LYS A 59 -7.24 -1.32 9.79
CA LYS A 59 -8.25 -0.84 10.73
C LYS A 59 -9.06 0.32 10.15
N LEU A 60 -8.37 1.34 9.63
CA LEU A 60 -9.01 2.52 9.07
C LEU A 60 -9.85 2.19 7.83
N GLU A 61 -9.36 1.34 6.93
CA GLU A 61 -10.11 0.89 5.75
C GLU A 61 -11.40 0.15 6.15
N LYS A 62 -11.32 -0.71 7.18
CA LYS A 62 -12.50 -1.38 7.74
C LYS A 62 -13.50 -0.41 8.34
N GLU A 63 -13.03 0.57 9.12
CA GLU A 63 -13.89 1.61 9.72
C GLU A 63 -14.58 2.47 8.66
N LEU A 64 -13.85 2.88 7.62
CA LEU A 64 -14.40 3.64 6.50
C LEU A 64 -15.46 2.85 5.74
N LYS A 65 -15.22 1.55 5.49
CA LYS A 65 -16.22 0.68 4.87
C LYS A 65 -17.51 0.60 5.69
N LEU A 66 -17.39 0.34 6.99
CA LEU A 66 -18.54 0.28 7.90
C LEU A 66 -19.31 1.62 7.97
N LYS A 67 -18.60 2.75 7.91
CA LYS A 67 -19.23 4.08 7.92
C LYS A 67 -19.95 4.35 6.60
N GLY A 68 -19.36 3.98 5.46
CA GLY A 68 -19.99 4.09 4.13
C GLY A 68 -21.25 3.24 4.02
N ASP A 69 -21.20 1.99 4.48
CA ASP A 69 -22.36 1.08 4.46
C ASP A 69 -23.51 1.62 5.32
N LYS A 70 -23.20 2.20 6.50
CA LYS A 70 -24.21 2.85 7.36
C LYS A 70 -24.87 4.04 6.69
N LEU A 71 -24.10 4.89 6.01
CA LEU A 71 -24.60 6.07 5.28
C LEU A 71 -25.46 5.67 4.07
N ASN A 72 -25.11 4.58 3.38
CA ASN A 72 -25.84 4.09 2.22
C ASN A 72 -27.08 3.26 2.57
N GLY A 73 -27.11 2.66 3.77
CA GLY A 73 -28.24 1.89 4.29
C GLY A 73 -29.29 2.71 5.03
N THR A 74 -29.17 4.05 5.09
CA THR A 74 -30.17 4.95 5.69
C THR A 74 -31.21 5.48 4.70
N LYS A 75 -31.51 4.73 3.63
CA LYS A 75 -32.62 5.03 2.73
C LYS A 75 -33.93 4.40 3.20
#